data_AF-A0A8S3AIV5-F1
#
_entry.id   AF-A0A8S3AIV5-F1
#
_cell.length_a   1.000
_cell.length_b   1.000
_cell.length_c   1.000
_cell.angle_alpha   90.00
_cell.angle_beta   90.00
_cell.angle_gamma   90.00
#
_symmetry.space_group_name_H-M   'P 1'
#
loop_
_entity.id
_entity.type
_entity.pdbx_description
1 polymer ?
#
loop_
_entity_poly.entity_id
_entity_poly.type
_entity_poly.pdbx_seq_one_letter_code
_entity_poly.pdbx_strand_id
1 'polypeptide(L)' 'IQHVEVDKQVCVLDVLDTAGQEEFSALREQYMRKGDGFLIVYSVIDPNSFKNTRQFYNQILRVKDRYSI' A
#
# COMPACT_ATOMS: atom_id res chain seq x y z
N ILE A 1 -9.71 -3.39 -11.22
CA ILE A 1 -9.12 -3.11 -12.55
C ILE A 1 -9.92 -2.02 -13.29
N GLN A 2 -9.30 -0.86 -13.50
CA GLN A 2 -9.82 0.27 -14.27
C GLN A 2 -8.79 0.73 -15.31
N HIS A 3 -9.24 1.23 -16.46
CA HIS A 3 -8.36 1.85 -17.45
C HIS A 3 -8.35 3.37 -17.22
N VAL A 4 -7.16 3.94 -17.10
CA VAL A 4 -6.95 5.37 -16.84
C VAL A 4 -5.90 5.93 -17.79
N GLU A 5 -6.05 7.18 -18.22
CA GLU A 5 -5.00 7.86 -18.99
C GLU A 5 -4.11 8.69 -18.05
N VAL A 6 -2.81 8.42 -18.07
CA VAL A 6 -1.80 9.16 -17.31
C VAL A 6 -0.69 9.54 -18.29
N ASP A 7 -0.34 10.82 -18.36
CA ASP A 7 0.70 11.33 -19.26
C ASP A 7 0.51 10.90 -20.74
N LYS A 8 -0.75 10.88 -21.21
CA LYS A 8 -1.16 10.41 -22.55
C LYS A 8 -0.92 8.92 -22.82
N GLN A 9 -0.69 8.12 -21.78
CA GLN A 9 -0.60 6.67 -21.85
C GLN A 9 -1.78 6.03 -21.14
N VAL A 10 -2.40 5.04 -21.79
CA VAL A 10 -3.46 4.24 -21.16
C VAL A 10 -2.81 3.21 -20.24
N CYS A 11 -3.13 3.30 -18.96
CA CYS A 11 -2.65 2.45 -17.89
C CYS A 11 -3.79 1.64 -17.30
N VAL A 12 -3.49 0.42 -16.84
CA VAL A 12 -4.44 -0.39 -16.09
C VAL A 12 -4.13 -0.23 -14.62
N LEU A 13 -5.08 0.35 -13.87
CA LEU A 13 -4.98 0.55 -12.44
C LEU A 13 -5.80 -0.51 -11.71
N ASP A 14 -5.16 -1.28 -10.83
CA ASP A 14 -5.83 -2.18 -9.91
C ASP A 14 -5.61 -1.71 -8.48
N VAL A 15 -6.64 -1.12 -7.88
CA VAL A 15 -6.59 -0.56 -6.52
C VAL A 15 -7.17 -1.58 -5.56
N LEU A 16 -6.40 -1.90 -4.53
CA LEU A 16 -6.85 -2.72 -3.42
C LEU A 16 -7.10 -1.84 -2.19
N ASP A 17 -8.32 -1.90 -1.65
CA ASP A 17 -8.62 -1.31 -0.34
C ASP A 17 -8.16 -2.24 0.78
N THR A 18 -7.38 -1.72 1.70
CA THR A 18 -6.84 -2.46 2.85
C THR A 18 -7.43 -2.02 4.19
N ALA A 19 -8.30 -1.00 4.20
CA ALA A 19 -8.92 -0.49 5.42
C ALA A 19 -9.85 -1.56 6.04
N GLY A 20 -9.75 -1.76 7.35
CA GLY A 20 -10.61 -2.71 8.08
C GLY A 20 -10.29 -4.20 7.87
N GLN A 21 -9.33 -4.56 7.02
CA GLN A 21 -8.82 -5.94 6.88
C GLN A 21 -7.52 -6.16 7.67
N GLU A 22 -7.28 -5.33 8.67
CA GLU A 22 -5.99 -5.24 9.34
C GLU A 22 -5.61 -6.51 10.12
N GLU A 23 -6.59 -7.37 10.41
CA GLU A 23 -6.43 -8.57 11.25
C GLU A 23 -5.72 -9.74 10.54
N PHE A 24 -5.55 -9.70 9.21
CA PHE A 24 -4.90 -10.79 8.45
C PHE A 24 -3.51 -10.40 7.92
N SER A 25 -2.50 -10.54 8.78
CA SER A 25 -1.10 -10.21 8.47
C SER A 25 -0.54 -10.89 7.21
N ALA A 26 -0.90 -12.17 6.97
CA ALA A 26 -0.43 -12.92 5.81
C ALA A 26 -0.96 -12.38 4.47
N LEU A 27 -2.24 -11.99 4.41
CA LEU A 27 -2.86 -11.38 3.22
C LEU A 27 -2.21 -10.02 2.93
N ARG A 28 -2.01 -9.22 3.98
CA ARG A 28 -1.33 -7.93 3.88
C ARG A 28 0.07 -8.05 3.28
N GLU A 29 0.88 -9.00 3.73
CA GLU A 29 2.21 -9.25 3.16
C GLU A 29 2.14 -9.66 1.68
N GLN A 30 1.16 -10.47 1.30
CA GLN A 30 0.97 -10.86 -0.10
C GLN A 30 0.65 -9.65 -0.99
N TYR A 31 -0.20 -8.74 -0.51
CA TYR A 31 -0.54 -7.51 -1.23
C TYR A 31 0.66 -6.57 -1.33
N MET A 32 1.44 -6.41 -0.25
CA MET A 32 2.70 -5.65 -0.26
C MET A 32 3.74 -6.25 -1.21
N ARG A 33 3.77 -7.56 -1.36
CA ARG A 33 4.66 -8.23 -2.31
C ARG A 33 4.30 -7.89 -3.76
N LYS A 34 3.01 -8.01 -4.11
CA LYS A 34 2.51 -7.83 -5.48
C LYS A 34 2.32 -6.37 -5.91
N GLY A 35 2.06 -5.46 -4.98
CA GLY A 35 1.73 -4.08 -5.32
C GLY A 35 2.91 -3.30 -5.90
N ASP A 36 2.69 -2.61 -7.02
CA ASP A 36 3.72 -1.79 -7.68
C ASP A 36 3.88 -0.40 -7.02
N GLY A 37 2.84 0.08 -6.34
CA GLY A 37 2.83 1.35 -5.62
C GLY A 37 1.97 1.27 -4.37
N PHE A 38 2.22 2.18 -3.41
CA PHE A 38 1.55 2.20 -2.11
C PHE A 38 1.14 3.62 -1.75
N LEU A 39 -0.10 3.77 -1.28
CA LEU A 39 -0.59 4.99 -0.64
C LEU A 39 -0.69 4.72 0.87
N ILE A 40 -0.05 5.57 1.68
CA ILE A 40 -0.17 5.52 3.14
C ILE A 40 -1.00 6.72 3.57
N VAL A 41 -2.21 6.47 4.04
CA VAL A 41 -3.20 7.49 4.37
C VAL A 41 -3.29 7.62 5.89
N TYR A 42 -3.51 8.85 6.38
CA TYR A 42 -3.73 9.14 7.80
C TYR A 42 -4.80 10.23 7.94
N SER A 43 -5.33 10.37 9.17
CA SER A 43 -6.30 11.41 9.52
C SER A 43 -5.59 12.63 10.12
N VAL A 44 -5.86 13.81 9.57
CA VAL A 44 -5.28 15.08 10.05
C VAL A 44 -5.74 15.47 11.45
N ILE A 45 -6.87 14.93 11.93
CA ILE A 45 -7.41 15.17 13.28
C ILE A 45 -7.02 14.08 14.28
N ASP A 46 -6.35 13.02 13.84
CA ASP A 46 -5.82 11.98 14.73
C ASP A 46 -4.30 11.86 14.57
N PRO A 47 -3.51 12.52 15.45
CA PRO A 47 -2.06 12.45 15.42
C PRO A 47 -1.50 11.03 15.54
N ASN A 48 -2.23 10.09 16.16
CA ASN A 48 -1.77 8.71 16.28
C ASN A 48 -1.84 7.99 14.92
N SER A 49 -2.85 8.27 14.10
CA SER A 49 -2.91 7.76 12.72
C SER A 49 -1.68 8.17 11.91
N PHE A 50 -1.20 9.42 12.06
CA PHE A 50 0.03 9.89 11.42
C PHE A 50 1.26 9.13 11.93
N LYS A 51 1.40 8.96 13.25
CA LYS A 51 2.52 8.21 13.83
C LYS A 51 2.58 6.77 13.29
N ASN A 52 1.41 6.14 13.11
CA ASN A 52 1.31 4.77 12.62
C ASN A 52 1.75 4.62 11.15
N THR A 53 1.71 5.68 10.33
CA THR A 53 2.18 5.66 8.92
C THR A 53 3.61 5.12 8.79
N ARG A 54 4.49 5.45 9.75
CA ARG A 54 5.89 5.02 9.74
C ARG A 54 6.02 3.50 9.88
N GLN A 55 5.13 2.88 10.66
CA GLN A 55 5.11 1.43 10.82
C GLN A 55 4.75 0.75 9.49
N PHE A 56 3.71 1.22 8.81
CA PHE A 56 3.30 0.69 7.49
C PHE A 56 4.41 0.87 6.45
N TYR A 57 5.05 2.04 6.40
CA TYR A 57 6.19 2.30 5.52
C TYR A 57 7.32 1.29 5.74
N ASN A 58 7.72 1.08 7.00
CA ASN A 58 8.77 0.12 7.34
C ASN A 58 8.37 -1.33 7.01
N GLN A 59 7.09 -1.70 7.11
CA GLN A 59 6.61 -3.01 6.72
C GLN A 59 6.73 -3.23 5.20
N ILE A 60 6.30 -2.25 4.41
CA ILE A 60 6.41 -2.28 2.94
C ILE A 60 7.87 -2.46 2.53
N LEU A 61 8.78 -1.64 3.09
CA LEU A 61 10.22 -1.74 2.81
C LEU A 61 10.77 -3.15 3.11
N ARG A 62 10.50 -3.68 4.31
CA ARG A 62 10.96 -5.03 4.67
C ARG A 62 10.44 -6.11 3.72
N VAL A 63 9.19 -6.00 3.28
CA VAL A 63 8.62 -6.95 2.33
C VAL A 63 9.33 -6.81 0.98
N LYS A 64 9.49 -5.59 0.45
CA LYS A 64 10.13 -5.35 -0.86
C LYS A 64 11.63 -5.66 -0.89
N ASP A 65 12.38 -5.35 0.16
CA ASP A 65 13.82 -5.65 0.26
C ASP A 65 14.09 -7.16 0.18
N ARG A 66 13.23 -7.99 0.80
CA ARG A 66 13.35 -9.46 0.76
C ARG A 66 13.17 -10.07 -0.64
N TYR A 67 12.57 -9.35 -1.59
CA TYR A 67 12.37 -9.81 -2.97
C TYR A 67 13.31 -9.14 -3.97
N SER A 68 14.20 -8.26 -3.50
CA SER A 68 15.16 -7.55 -4.36
C SER A 68 16.50 -8.31 -4.52
N ILE A 69 16.50 -9.63 -4.33
CA ILE A 69 17.67 -10.53 -4.48
C ILE A 69 17.43 -11.47 -5.64
#